data_AF-A0A1F2WD48-F1
#
_entry.id   AF-A0A1F2WD48-F1
#
_cell.length_a   1.000
_cell.length_b   1.000
_cell.length_c   1.000
_cell.angle_alpha   90.00
_cell.angle_beta   90.00
_cell.angle_gamma   90.00
#
_symmetry.space_group_name_H-M   'P 1'
#
loop_
_entity.id
_entity.type
_entity.pdbx_description
1 polymer ?
#
loop_
_entity_poly.entity_id
_entity_poly.type
_entity_poly.pdbx_seq_one_letter_code
_entity_poly.pdbx_strand_id
1 'polypeptide(L)'
;MVIGHSLGGLVAIQTAATHGDRLAGAVIVDSPVRRPAPEAEEGTRGRAFRSPGVYPDLETALTHFRLIPPQPDPEPWMLDRVALHSLTHTAAGWTWKFDPNLFPHTMVAMNDQLASVRCRVAVLRGEHSVVVPEDTAAYMYELMGRLSPVVTIPEAHHHLILDQPLSFVSALRALLADWEHSVPAGRA
;
A
#
# COMPACT_ATOMS: atom_id res chain seq x y z
N MET A 1 -3.29 7.53 -14.77
CA MET A 1 -2.31 7.21 -13.71
C MET A 1 -3.04 6.55 -12.56
N VAL A 2 -2.37 5.67 -11.83
CA VAL A 2 -2.89 5.04 -10.61
C VAL A 2 -1.87 5.14 -9.48
N ILE A 3 -2.31 5.44 -8.27
CA ILE A 3 -1.46 5.50 -7.08
C ILE A 3 -2.16 4.65 -6.02
N GLY A 4 -1.47 3.66 -5.48
CA GLY A 4 -2.07 2.69 -4.59
C GLY A 4 -1.20 2.40 -3.38
N HIS A 5 -1.80 2.47 -2.19
CA HIS A 5 -1.14 2.10 -0.92
C HIS A 5 -1.56 0.72 -0.46
N SER A 6 -0.61 -0.06 0.06
CA SER A 6 -0.82 -1.40 0.62
C SER A 6 -1.58 -2.31 -0.35
N LEU A 7 -2.76 -2.82 0.01
CA LEU A 7 -3.61 -3.59 -0.91
C LEU A 7 -3.91 -2.82 -2.21
N GLY A 8 -4.15 -1.51 -2.12
CA GLY A 8 -4.37 -0.66 -3.29
C GLY A 8 -3.15 -0.59 -4.21
N GLY A 9 -1.93 -0.77 -3.69
CA GLY A 9 -0.72 -0.85 -4.51
C GLY A 9 -0.61 -2.18 -5.25
N LEU A 10 -1.09 -3.29 -4.67
CA LEU A 10 -1.23 -4.56 -5.40
C LEU A 10 -2.23 -4.44 -6.55
N VAL A 11 -3.37 -3.79 -6.30
CA VAL A 11 -4.35 -3.46 -7.36
C VAL A 11 -3.72 -2.53 -8.41
N ALA A 12 -2.91 -1.56 -8.01
CA ALA A 12 -2.20 -0.67 -8.93
C ALA A 12 -1.21 -1.44 -9.83
N ILE A 13 -0.46 -2.40 -9.27
CA ILE A 13 0.43 -3.28 -10.02
C ILE A 13 -0.35 -4.07 -11.07
N GLN A 14 -1.42 -4.75 -10.66
CA GLN A 14 -2.24 -5.56 -11.57
C GLN A 14 -2.88 -4.69 -12.67
N THR A 15 -3.36 -3.50 -12.31
CA THR A 15 -3.92 -2.53 -13.26
C THR A 15 -2.85 -2.08 -14.26
N ALA A 16 -1.64 -1.79 -13.80
CA ALA A 16 -0.53 -1.36 -14.64
C ALA A 16 -0.01 -2.48 -15.57
N ALA A 17 0.00 -3.73 -15.10
CA ALA A 17 0.34 -4.89 -15.90
C ALA A 17 -0.69 -5.11 -17.03
N THR A 18 -1.97 -5.00 -16.70
CA THR A 18 -3.07 -5.30 -17.64
C THR A 18 -3.36 -4.15 -18.61
N HIS A 19 -3.25 -2.90 -18.15
CA HIS A 19 -3.69 -1.71 -18.88
C HIS A 19 -2.62 -0.62 -18.98
N GLY A 20 -1.34 -0.99 -18.86
CA GLY A 20 -0.23 -0.02 -18.85
C GLY A 20 -0.17 0.89 -20.09
N ASP A 21 -0.62 0.41 -21.24
CA ASP A 21 -0.73 1.20 -22.48
C ASP A 21 -1.72 2.38 -22.37
N ARG A 22 -2.64 2.34 -21.41
CA ARG A 22 -3.66 3.37 -21.15
C ARG A 22 -3.34 4.23 -19.93
N LEU A 23 -2.21 3.99 -19.26
CA LEU A 23 -1.82 4.67 -18.03
C LEU A 23 -0.58 5.53 -18.26
N ALA A 24 -0.67 6.81 -17.87
CA ALA A 24 0.51 7.68 -17.77
C ALA A 24 1.58 7.15 -16.78
N GLY A 25 1.20 6.27 -15.85
CA GLY A 25 2.09 5.62 -14.90
C GLY A 25 1.36 5.03 -13.69
N ALA A 26 2.11 4.32 -12.86
CA ALA A 26 1.65 3.71 -11.61
C ALA A 26 2.63 3.97 -10.46
N VAL A 27 2.12 4.40 -9.31
CA VAL A 27 2.94 4.58 -8.10
C VAL A 27 2.48 3.59 -7.04
N ILE A 28 3.42 2.74 -6.64
CA ILE A 28 3.22 1.68 -5.64
C ILE A 28 3.67 2.25 -4.30
N VAL A 29 2.76 2.36 -3.35
CA VAL A 29 3.02 3.00 -2.06
C VAL A 29 3.05 1.93 -0.98
N ASP A 30 4.24 1.61 -0.50
CA ASP A 30 4.52 0.68 0.59
C ASP A 30 3.77 -0.68 0.47
N SER A 31 3.79 -1.25 -0.73
CA SER A 31 3.09 -2.50 -1.07
C SER A 31 4.10 -3.58 -1.48
N PRO A 32 4.17 -4.71 -0.77
CA PRO A 32 5.29 -5.64 -0.92
C PRO A 32 5.08 -6.57 -2.11
N VAL A 33 6.10 -6.70 -2.94
CA VAL A 33 6.26 -7.83 -3.87
C VAL A 33 7.45 -8.63 -3.37
N ARG A 34 7.17 -9.76 -2.71
CA ARG A 34 8.20 -10.57 -2.06
C ARG A 34 8.80 -11.57 -3.04
N ARG A 35 10.08 -11.90 -2.83
CA ARG A 35 10.72 -13.01 -3.55
C ARG A 35 9.97 -14.31 -3.22
N PRO A 36 9.70 -15.18 -4.21
CA PRO A 36 9.14 -16.49 -3.92
C PRO A 36 10.08 -17.23 -2.96
N ALA A 37 9.57 -17.62 -1.80
CA ALA A 37 10.31 -18.41 -0.82
C ALA A 37 9.45 -19.64 -0.45
N PRO A 38 10.01 -20.87 -0.50
CA PRO A 38 9.26 -22.11 -0.24
C PRO A 38 8.56 -22.13 1.14
N GLU A 39 9.12 -21.44 2.13
CA GLU A 39 8.64 -21.38 3.52
C GLU A 39 7.65 -20.23 3.78
N ALA A 40 7.56 -19.24 2.88
CA ALA A 40 6.71 -18.06 3.05
C ALA A 40 5.23 -18.32 2.71
N GLU A 41 4.93 -19.44 2.05
CA GLU A 41 3.55 -19.86 1.80
C GLU A 41 2.75 -20.09 3.10
N GLU A 42 3.43 -20.42 4.21
CA GLU A 42 2.77 -20.62 5.51
C GLU A 42 2.64 -19.34 6.34
N GLY A 43 3.60 -18.42 6.27
CA GLY A 43 3.60 -17.16 7.05
C GLY A 43 2.66 -16.08 6.53
N THR A 44 2.22 -16.21 5.27
CA THR A 44 1.25 -15.33 4.62
C THR A 44 -0.18 -15.88 4.69
N ARG A 45 -0.40 -16.97 5.44
CA ARG A 45 -1.74 -17.33 5.92
C ARG A 45 -2.17 -16.19 6.82
N GLY A 46 -2.98 -15.31 6.24
CA GLY A 46 -3.41 -14.07 6.86
C GLY A 46 -3.72 -14.31 8.32
N ARG A 47 -3.24 -13.40 9.19
CA ARG A 47 -4.08 -13.05 10.33
C ARG A 47 -5.41 -12.70 9.70
N ALA A 48 -6.34 -13.66 9.65
CA ALA A 48 -7.67 -13.42 9.13
C ALA A 48 -8.11 -12.17 9.88
N PHE A 49 -8.25 -11.06 9.14
CA PHE A 49 -8.78 -9.85 9.73
C PHE A 49 -10.13 -10.29 10.27
N ARG A 50 -10.19 -10.42 11.61
CA ARG A 50 -11.36 -11.01 12.27
C ARG A 50 -12.56 -10.21 11.82
N SER A 51 -13.71 -10.87 11.69
CA SER A 51 -14.96 -10.19 11.39
C SER A 51 -15.07 -8.94 12.26
N PRO A 52 -15.40 -7.78 11.67
CA PRO A 52 -15.41 -6.54 12.42
C PRO A 52 -16.31 -6.67 13.65
N GLY A 53 -15.85 -6.15 14.79
CA GLY A 53 -16.68 -6.09 16.00
C GLY A 53 -17.93 -5.26 15.76
N VAL A 54 -18.96 -5.51 16.58
CA VAL A 54 -20.14 -4.66 16.68
C VAL A 54 -20.12 -3.98 18.05
N TYR A 55 -20.28 -2.66 18.06
CA TYR A 55 -20.17 -1.82 19.24
C TYR A 55 -21.49 -1.07 19.50
N PRO A 56 -21.86 -0.83 20.78
CA PRO A 56 -23.12 -0.18 21.12
C PRO A 56 -23.20 1.28 20.66
N ASP A 57 -22.08 2.00 20.68
CA ASP A 57 -21.99 3.41 20.34
C ASP A 57 -20.69 3.76 19.59
N LEU A 58 -20.68 4.94 18.98
CA LEU A 58 -19.56 5.43 18.17
C LEU A 58 -18.30 5.65 19.00
N GLU A 59 -18.43 6.19 20.22
CA GLU A 59 -17.30 6.49 21.11
C GLU A 59 -16.54 5.20 21.45
N THR A 60 -17.27 4.17 21.86
CA THR A 60 -16.74 2.83 22.10
C THR A 60 -16.03 2.30 20.86
N ALA A 61 -16.68 2.35 19.68
CA ALA A 61 -16.09 1.86 18.44
C ALA A 61 -14.74 2.54 18.09
N LEU A 62 -14.65 3.87 18.27
CA LEU A 62 -13.43 4.63 17.99
C LEU A 62 -12.24 4.15 18.85
N THR A 63 -12.47 3.81 20.13
CA THR A 63 -11.41 3.30 21.02
C THR A 63 -10.78 1.99 20.56
N HIS A 64 -11.42 1.26 19.64
CA HIS A 64 -10.94 -0.01 19.09
C HIS A 64 -10.16 0.15 17.77
N PHE A 65 -10.07 1.34 17.19
CA PHE A 65 -9.30 1.54 15.96
C PHE A 65 -7.81 1.33 16.19
N ARG A 66 -7.17 0.50 15.37
CA ARG A 66 -5.72 0.25 15.43
C ARG A 66 -5.16 0.22 14.02
N LEU A 67 -4.01 0.85 13.85
CA LEU A 67 -3.20 0.68 12.65
C LEU A 67 -2.64 -0.74 12.59
N ILE A 68 -2.64 -1.32 11.39
CA ILE A 68 -2.06 -2.64 11.14
C ILE A 68 -1.13 -2.52 9.92
N PRO A 69 0.20 -2.68 10.10
CA PRO A 69 0.91 -2.90 11.37
C PRO A 69 0.82 -1.71 12.36
N PRO A 70 0.94 -1.95 13.68
CA PRO A 70 1.06 -0.88 14.67
C PRO A 70 2.30 -0.03 14.43
N GLN A 71 2.21 1.27 14.74
CA GLN A 71 3.26 2.28 14.51
C GLN A 71 3.39 3.18 15.75
N PRO A 72 4.59 3.72 16.02
CA PRO A 72 4.82 4.58 17.18
C PRO A 72 4.09 5.92 17.03
N ASP A 73 3.57 6.40 18.15
CA ASP A 73 3.05 7.77 18.35
C ASP A 73 2.17 8.35 17.23
N PRO A 74 1.13 7.64 16.75
CA PRO A 74 0.23 8.20 15.76
C PRO A 74 -0.62 9.32 16.41
N GLU A 75 -0.72 10.46 15.73
CA GLU A 75 -1.53 11.59 16.17
C GLU A 75 -3.01 11.18 16.37
N PRO A 76 -3.56 11.25 17.60
CA PRO A 76 -4.89 10.73 17.90
C PRO A 76 -5.99 11.31 17.01
N TRP A 77 -5.95 12.62 16.76
CA TRP A 77 -6.97 13.29 15.94
C TRP A 77 -6.98 12.80 14.48
N MET A 78 -5.83 12.36 13.93
CA MET A 78 -5.78 11.76 12.60
C MET A 78 -6.40 10.38 12.58
N LEU A 79 -6.08 9.55 13.58
CA LEU A 79 -6.66 8.21 13.71
C LEU A 79 -8.16 8.27 13.91
N ASP A 80 -8.65 9.16 14.78
CA ASP A 80 -10.09 9.34 15.01
C ASP A 80 -10.81 9.72 13.72
N ARG A 81 -10.20 10.55 12.88
CA ARG A 81 -10.76 10.93 11.58
C ARG A 81 -10.82 9.75 10.62
N VAL A 82 -9.77 8.94 10.53
CA VAL A 82 -9.78 7.72 9.71
C VAL A 82 -10.83 6.74 10.23
N ALA A 83 -10.88 6.53 11.54
CA ALA A 83 -11.79 5.61 12.20
C ALA A 83 -13.26 6.03 11.98
N LEU A 84 -13.58 7.31 12.19
CA LEU A 84 -14.93 7.85 12.00
C LEU A 84 -15.47 7.63 10.59
N HIS A 85 -14.63 7.80 9.56
CA HIS A 85 -15.04 7.57 8.17
C HIS A 85 -15.08 6.08 7.80
N SER A 86 -14.41 5.24 8.58
CA SER A 86 -14.38 3.78 8.41
C SER A 86 -15.50 3.06 9.15
N LEU A 87 -16.27 3.75 9.99
CA LEU A 87 -17.39 3.16 10.74
C LEU A 87 -18.74 3.38 10.04
N THR A 88 -19.67 2.46 10.25
CA THR A 88 -21.06 2.55 9.81
C THR A 88 -22.00 2.09 10.90
N HIS A 89 -23.20 2.66 10.96
CA HIS A 89 -24.25 2.25 11.88
C HIS A 89 -25.17 1.20 11.23
N THR A 90 -25.52 0.17 11.98
CA THR A 90 -26.41 -0.92 11.57
C THR A 90 -27.47 -1.17 12.65
N ALA A 91 -28.48 -2.02 12.37
CA ALA A 91 -29.46 -2.41 13.38
C ALA A 91 -28.85 -3.12 14.61
N ALA A 92 -27.66 -3.72 14.48
CA ALA A 92 -26.96 -4.38 15.56
C ALA A 92 -26.02 -3.44 16.36
N GLY A 93 -25.79 -2.21 15.86
CA GLY A 93 -24.83 -1.25 16.43
C GLY A 93 -23.84 -0.72 15.39
N TRP A 94 -22.76 -0.11 15.87
CA TRP A 94 -21.66 0.42 15.06
C TRP A 94 -20.68 -0.68 14.67
N THR A 95 -20.23 -0.68 13.42
CA THR A 95 -19.25 -1.66 12.91
C THR A 95 -18.35 -1.05 11.83
N TRP A 96 -17.24 -1.71 11.51
CA TRP A 96 -16.30 -1.24 10.49
C TRP A 96 -16.78 -1.57 9.09
N LYS A 97 -16.58 -0.64 8.14
CA LYS A 97 -16.75 -0.82 6.69
C LYS A 97 -15.63 -1.71 6.14
N PHE A 98 -15.66 -2.98 6.50
CA PHE A 98 -14.64 -3.95 6.12
C PHE A 98 -15.25 -5.31 5.83
N ASP A 99 -14.84 -5.91 4.71
CA ASP A 99 -15.24 -7.26 4.34
C ASP A 99 -14.09 -8.25 4.64
N PRO A 100 -14.28 -9.19 5.58
CA PRO A 100 -13.24 -10.19 5.89
C PRO A 100 -12.94 -11.14 4.72
N ASN A 101 -13.82 -11.22 3.71
CA ASN A 101 -13.63 -12.07 2.54
C ASN A 101 -12.80 -11.39 1.42
N LEU A 102 -12.21 -10.23 1.67
CA LEU A 102 -11.42 -9.52 0.66
C LEU A 102 -10.09 -10.23 0.31
N PHE A 103 -9.44 -10.84 1.31
CA PHE A 103 -8.08 -11.39 1.19
C PHE A 103 -7.95 -12.82 0.63
N PRO A 104 -8.92 -13.74 0.78
CA PRO A 104 -8.87 -15.06 0.14
C PRO A 104 -8.71 -15.01 -1.39
N HIS A 105 -9.05 -13.90 -2.03
CA HIS A 105 -9.07 -13.74 -3.48
C HIS A 105 -7.85 -13.01 -4.08
N THR A 106 -6.90 -12.54 -3.26
CA THR A 106 -5.75 -11.73 -3.75
C THR A 106 -4.53 -12.57 -4.21
N MET A 107 -4.75 -13.81 -4.67
CA MET A 107 -3.69 -14.79 -4.96
C MET A 107 -3.16 -14.73 -6.40
N VAL A 108 -2.73 -13.57 -6.89
CA VAL A 108 -1.95 -13.48 -8.13
C VAL A 108 -0.50 -13.21 -7.80
N ALA A 109 0.43 -13.93 -8.43
CA ALA A 109 1.86 -13.74 -8.27
C ALA A 109 2.27 -12.32 -8.73
N MET A 110 2.48 -11.41 -7.77
CA MET A 110 2.73 -10.00 -8.05
C MET A 110 4.12 -9.75 -8.67
N ASN A 111 5.06 -10.68 -8.52
CA ASN A 111 6.39 -10.62 -9.13
C ASN A 111 6.31 -10.55 -10.66
N ASP A 112 5.55 -11.47 -11.28
CA ASP A 112 5.40 -11.51 -12.73
C ASP A 112 4.59 -10.31 -13.23
N GLN A 113 3.58 -9.90 -12.47
CA GLN A 113 2.80 -8.70 -12.78
C GLN A 113 3.69 -7.45 -12.79
N LEU A 114 4.46 -7.21 -11.74
CA LEU A 114 5.36 -6.05 -11.65
C LEU A 114 6.44 -6.05 -12.75
N ALA A 115 7.02 -7.23 -13.03
CA ALA A 115 7.99 -7.39 -14.12
C ALA A 115 7.38 -7.10 -15.50
N SER A 116 6.09 -7.39 -15.69
CA SER A 116 5.39 -7.15 -16.96
C SER A 116 4.91 -5.71 -17.18
N VAL A 117 4.98 -4.83 -16.17
CA VAL A 117 4.49 -3.44 -16.29
C VAL A 117 5.25 -2.68 -17.38
N ARG A 118 4.50 -2.12 -18.34
CA ARG A 118 5.06 -1.38 -19.49
C ARG A 118 4.94 0.14 -19.38
N CYS A 119 4.08 0.63 -18.50
CA CYS A 119 4.01 2.08 -18.21
C CYS A 119 5.12 2.48 -17.24
N ARG A 120 5.23 3.80 -16.99
CA ARG A 120 6.04 4.30 -15.88
C ARG A 120 5.59 3.64 -14.57
N VAL A 121 6.55 3.22 -13.77
CA VAL A 121 6.30 2.68 -12.45
C VAL A 121 7.31 3.27 -11.47
N ALA A 122 6.89 3.47 -10.23
CA ALA A 122 7.74 3.89 -9.12
C ALA A 122 7.25 3.27 -7.82
N VAL A 123 8.15 3.15 -6.86
CA VAL A 123 7.84 2.70 -5.50
C VAL A 123 8.15 3.83 -4.53
N LEU A 124 7.21 4.15 -3.65
CA LEU A 124 7.45 4.98 -2.47
C LEU A 124 7.28 4.07 -1.25
N ARG A 125 8.29 4.01 -0.37
CA ARG A 125 8.25 3.19 0.85
C ARG A 125 8.57 4.01 2.09
N GLY A 126 8.10 3.56 3.24
CA GLY A 126 8.54 4.09 4.53
C GLY A 126 9.92 3.55 4.92
N GLU A 127 10.80 4.40 5.44
CA GLU A 127 12.12 4.00 5.98
C GLU A 127 12.03 2.84 6.98
N HIS A 128 11.05 2.89 7.88
CA HIS A 128 10.79 1.89 8.91
C HIS A 128 9.68 0.91 8.53
N SER A 129 9.36 0.80 7.24
CA SER A 129 8.33 -0.15 6.80
C SER A 129 8.75 -1.59 7.08
N VAL A 130 8.00 -2.24 7.96
CA VAL A 130 8.09 -3.69 8.19
C VAL A 130 7.44 -4.51 7.07
N VAL A 131 6.65 -3.86 6.21
CA VAL A 131 5.95 -4.50 5.11
C VAL A 131 6.85 -4.52 3.87
N VAL A 132 7.52 -3.40 3.58
CA VAL A 132 8.49 -3.23 2.50
C VAL A 132 9.86 -2.85 3.09
N PRO A 133 10.56 -3.81 3.73
CA PRO A 133 11.95 -3.62 4.15
C PRO A 133 12.89 -3.44 2.96
N GLU A 134 14.13 -3.03 3.23
CA GLU A 134 15.14 -2.69 2.21
C GLU A 134 15.39 -3.82 1.20
N ASP A 135 15.44 -5.07 1.66
CA ASP A 135 15.62 -6.25 0.80
C ASP A 135 14.44 -6.48 -0.15
N THR A 136 13.21 -6.25 0.33
CA THR A 136 11.99 -6.29 -0.50
C THR A 136 11.99 -5.15 -1.51
N ALA A 137 12.38 -3.95 -1.11
CA ALA A 137 12.50 -2.79 -1.99
C ALA A 137 13.55 -3.01 -3.09
N ALA A 138 14.70 -3.58 -2.74
CA ALA A 138 15.76 -3.95 -3.67
C ALA A 138 15.28 -5.01 -4.69
N TYR A 139 14.53 -6.02 -4.23
CA TYR A 139 13.94 -7.00 -5.14
C TYR A 139 12.90 -6.38 -6.08
N MET A 140 12.04 -5.49 -5.58
CA MET A 140 11.12 -4.73 -6.44
C MET A 140 11.87 -3.89 -7.47
N TYR A 141 12.99 -3.27 -7.09
CA TYR A 141 13.86 -2.53 -8.01
C TYR A 141 14.42 -3.43 -9.12
N GLU A 142 14.85 -4.65 -8.79
CA GLU A 142 15.27 -5.67 -9.76
C GLU A 142 14.15 -6.04 -10.73
N LEU A 143 12.95 -6.35 -10.22
CA LEU A 143 11.77 -6.65 -11.04
C LEU A 143 11.41 -5.49 -11.98
N MET A 144 11.66 -4.25 -11.54
CA MET A 144 11.42 -3.08 -12.37
C MET A 144 12.52 -2.80 -13.42
N GLY A 145 13.50 -3.70 -13.55
CA GLY A 145 14.62 -3.59 -14.49
C GLY A 145 15.69 -2.60 -14.05
N ARG A 146 15.68 -2.15 -12.79
CA ARG A 146 16.60 -1.15 -12.24
C ARG A 146 16.59 0.19 -12.99
N LEU A 147 15.44 0.52 -13.60
CA LEU A 147 15.21 1.77 -14.32
C LEU A 147 14.26 2.72 -13.59
N SER A 148 13.45 2.16 -12.69
CA SER A 148 12.34 2.86 -12.03
C SER A 148 12.73 3.29 -10.63
N PRO A 149 12.35 4.50 -10.19
CA PRO A 149 12.74 5.00 -8.88
C PRO A 149 12.07 4.20 -7.75
N VAL A 150 12.87 3.91 -6.72
CA VAL A 150 12.40 3.47 -5.39
C VAL A 150 12.79 4.58 -4.42
N VAL A 151 11.81 5.28 -3.88
CA VAL A 151 11.99 6.45 -3.02
C VAL A 151 11.62 6.07 -1.59
N THR A 152 12.55 6.28 -0.66
CA THR A 152 12.32 6.09 0.77
C THR A 152 11.86 7.40 1.40
N ILE A 153 10.74 7.37 2.13
CA ILE A 153 10.27 8.47 2.95
C ILE A 153 10.88 8.34 4.35
N PRO A 154 11.72 9.29 4.79
CA PRO A 154 12.37 9.24 6.09
C PRO A 154 11.36 9.23 7.23
N GLU A 155 11.69 8.58 8.35
CA GLU A 155 10.88 8.55 9.59
C GLU A 155 9.44 8.01 9.40
N ALA A 156 9.18 7.31 8.30
CA ALA A 156 7.86 6.78 7.97
C ALA A 156 7.81 5.26 8.06
N HIS A 157 6.70 4.74 8.53
CA HIS A 157 6.40 3.31 8.55
C HIS A 157 5.44 2.94 7.41
N HIS A 158 4.69 1.85 7.55
CA HIS A 158 3.75 1.37 6.54
C HIS A 158 2.64 2.39 6.21
N HIS A 159 2.18 3.19 7.17
CA HIS A 159 1.18 4.23 6.92
C HIS A 159 1.88 5.58 6.72
N LEU A 160 2.92 5.64 5.88
CA LEU A 160 3.70 6.83 5.55
C LEU A 160 2.88 8.08 5.17
N ILE A 161 1.66 7.88 4.66
CA ILE A 161 0.72 8.96 4.33
C ILE A 161 0.18 9.64 5.61
N LEU A 162 0.12 8.89 6.71
CA LEU A 162 -0.23 9.36 8.05
C LEU A 162 1.00 9.86 8.82
N ASP A 163 2.10 9.10 8.82
CA ASP A 163 3.31 9.46 9.57
C ASP A 163 3.96 10.73 9.04
N GLN A 164 4.12 10.81 7.71
CA GLN A 164 4.94 11.83 7.04
C GLN A 164 4.20 12.43 5.83
N PRO A 165 3.01 13.03 6.01
CA PRO A 165 2.15 13.47 4.91
C PRO A 165 2.83 14.49 4.00
N LEU A 166 3.58 15.44 4.57
CA LEU A 166 4.26 16.48 3.79
C LEU A 166 5.44 15.92 2.99
N SER A 167 6.23 15.03 3.60
CA SER A 167 7.34 14.33 2.93
C SER A 167 6.82 13.45 1.79
N PHE A 168 5.75 12.68 2.05
CA PHE A 168 5.09 11.85 1.05
C PHE A 168 4.56 12.69 -0.13
N VAL A 169 3.80 13.75 0.13
CA VAL A 169 3.25 14.62 -0.94
C VAL A 169 4.36 15.31 -1.72
N SER A 170 5.43 15.73 -1.07
CA SER A 170 6.57 16.36 -1.73
C SER A 170 7.29 15.39 -2.66
N ALA A 171 7.59 14.18 -2.19
CA ALA A 171 8.21 13.13 -2.99
C ALA A 171 7.32 12.72 -4.18
N LEU A 172 6.02 12.55 -3.94
CA LEU A 172 5.07 12.23 -5.00
C LEU A 172 5.01 13.35 -6.05
N ARG A 173 4.88 14.61 -5.65
CA ARG A 173 4.83 15.74 -6.59
C ARG A 173 6.12 15.86 -7.39
N ALA A 174 7.28 15.67 -6.77
CA ALA A 174 8.57 15.68 -7.47
C ALA A 174 8.64 14.57 -8.53
N LEU A 175 8.22 13.36 -8.17
CA LEU A 175 8.15 12.23 -9.11
C LEU A 175 7.21 12.53 -10.29
N LEU A 176 6.02 13.09 -10.01
CA LEU A 176 5.04 13.40 -11.05
C LEU A 176 5.53 14.52 -11.98
N ALA A 177 6.20 15.54 -11.42
CA ALA A 177 6.81 16.60 -12.21
C ALA A 177 7.92 16.06 -13.12
N ASP A 178 8.76 15.12 -12.65
CA ASP A 178 9.71 14.43 -13.53
C ASP A 178 9.00 13.72 -14.68
N TRP A 179 7.89 13.02 -14.42
CA TRP A 179 7.17 12.27 -15.45
C TRP A 179 6.55 13.14 -16.54
N GLU A 180 6.25 14.40 -16.25
CA GLU A 180 5.80 15.39 -17.25
C GLU A 180 6.92 15.82 -18.21
N HIS A 181 8.19 15.74 -17.78
CA HIS A 181 9.34 16.23 -18.55
C HIS A 181 10.23 15.13 -19.13
N SER A 182 10.31 13.98 -18.48
CA SER A 182 11.15 12.87 -18.92
C SER A 182 10.44 12.01 -19.98
N VAL A 183 11.19 11.15 -20.66
CA VAL A 183 10.64 10.04 -21.48
C VAL A 183 10.83 8.74 -20.69
N PRO A 184 9.85 7.82 -20.66
CA PRO A 184 10.05 6.54 -19.98
C PRO A 184 11.27 5.82 -20.56
N ALA A 185 12.17 5.34 -19.70
CA ALA A 185 13.24 4.47 -20.15
C ALA A 185 12.62 3.18 -20.72
N GLY A 186 12.92 2.85 -21.98
CA GLY A 186 12.46 1.61 -22.58
C GLY A 186 13.09 0.41 -21.87
N ARG A 187 12.29 -0.60 -21.52
CA ARG A 187 12.82 -1.91 -21.12
C ARG A 187 13.29 -2.63 -22.40
N ALA A 188 14.56 -3.05 -22.41
CA ALA A 188 15.16 -3.85 -23.48
C ALA A 188 14.61 -5.28 -23.47
#